data_AF-A0A9Q2NN83-F1
#
_entry.id   AF-A0A9Q2NN83-F1
#
_cell.length_a   1.000
_cell.length_b   1.000
_cell.length_c   1.000
_cell.angle_alpha   90.00
_cell.angle_beta   90.00
_cell.angle_gamma   90.00
#
_symmetry.space_group_name_H-M   'P 1'
#
loop_
_entity.id
_entity.type
_entity.pdbx_description
1 polymer ?
#
loop_
_entity_poly.entity_id
_entity_poly.type
_entity_poly.pdbx_seq_one_letter_code
_entity_poly.pdbx_strand_id
1 'polypeptide(L)'
;MRHDPAGAAIVIMMRSLKMPGMAQAVQDLHEQGSPAFDAAIPMLSQLLKAEMAEREVRSVSYHMKAARFPAYKDLSGFDFAASEIREAMVRQLHRCEFMDAAENVV
;
A
#
# COMPACT_ATOMS: atom_id res chain seq x y z
N MET A 1 -22.75 8.86 23.11
CA MET A 1 -21.40 8.37 22.76
C MET A 1 -21.19 8.68 21.28
N ARG A 2 -20.42 9.75 20.97
CA ARG A 2 -20.08 10.07 19.58
C ARG A 2 -18.90 9.18 19.21
N HIS A 3 -19.13 8.17 18.37
CA HIS A 3 -18.03 7.53 17.65
C HIS A 3 -17.49 8.57 16.67
N ASP A 4 -16.33 9.15 16.95
CA ASP A 4 -15.62 9.95 15.96
C ASP A 4 -14.86 8.97 15.03
N PRO A 5 -15.28 8.82 13.77
CA PRO A 5 -14.64 7.89 12.83
C PRO A 5 -13.17 8.22 12.57
N ALA A 6 -12.73 9.46 12.83
CA ALA A 6 -11.37 9.88 12.58
C ALA A 6 -10.35 9.25 13.54
N GLY A 7 -10.70 9.09 14.82
CA GLY A 7 -9.85 8.41 15.82
C GLY A 7 -9.65 6.93 15.51
N ALA A 8 -10.73 6.23 15.14
CA ALA A 8 -10.67 4.84 14.72
C ALA A 8 -9.80 4.63 13.46
N ALA A 9 -9.85 5.55 12.50
CA ALA A 9 -9.02 5.50 11.30
C ALA A 9 -7.51 5.60 11.62
N ILE A 10 -7.12 6.40 12.61
CA ILE A 10 -5.72 6.50 13.08
C ILE A 10 -5.23 5.16 13.65
N VAL A 11 -6.05 4.49 14.45
CA VAL A 11 -5.70 3.16 14.99
C VAL A 11 -5.47 2.15 13.87
N ILE A 12 -6.33 2.14 12.84
CA ILE A 12 -6.18 1.25 11.68
C ILE A 12 -4.87 1.55 10.94
N MET A 13 -4.57 2.82 10.65
CA MET A 13 -3.34 3.23 9.97
C MET A 13 -2.09 2.83 10.76
N MET A 14 -2.08 3.00 12.08
CA MET A 14 -0.97 2.59 12.96
C MET A 14 -0.73 1.07 12.92
N ARG A 15 -1.81 0.26 12.89
CA ARG A 15 -1.70 -1.21 12.77
C ARG A 15 -1.13 -1.61 11.41
N SER A 16 -1.56 -0.97 10.32
CA SER A 16 -0.99 -1.19 8.99
C SER A 16 0.50 -0.85 8.92
N LEU A 17 0.94 0.15 9.68
CA LEU A 17 2.35 0.52 9.82
C LEU A 17 3.14 -0.37 10.80
N LYS A 18 2.53 -1.44 11.35
CA LYS A 18 3.13 -2.37 12.32
C LYS A 18 3.59 -1.67 13.61
N MET A 19 2.80 -0.71 14.11
CA MET A 19 3.06 -0.01 15.37
C MET A 19 2.05 -0.38 16.47
N PRO A 20 2.09 -1.61 17.03
CA PRO A 20 1.03 -2.10 17.92
C PRO A 20 0.94 -1.33 19.24
N GLY A 21 2.07 -0.92 19.83
CA GLY A 21 2.07 -0.14 21.07
C GLY A 21 1.47 1.25 20.90
N MET A 22 1.79 1.92 19.78
CA MET A 22 1.20 3.23 19.44
C MET A 22 -0.29 3.11 19.15
N ALA A 23 -0.71 2.05 18.44
CA ALA A 23 -2.12 1.79 18.16
C ALA A 23 -2.93 1.60 19.45
N GLN A 24 -2.38 0.88 20.44
CA GLN A 24 -3.04 0.70 21.74
C GLN A 24 -3.12 2.01 22.52
N ALA A 25 -2.02 2.75 22.64
CA ALA A 25 -2.00 4.03 23.35
C ALA A 25 -2.98 5.05 22.75
N VAL A 26 -3.08 5.09 21.42
CA VAL A 26 -4.03 5.94 20.71
C VAL A 26 -5.48 5.50 20.94
N GLN A 27 -5.74 4.19 20.98
CA GLN A 27 -7.07 3.68 21.30
C GLN A 27 -7.49 4.10 22.71
N ASP A 28 -6.62 3.95 23.70
CA ASP A 28 -6.90 4.34 25.09
C ASP A 28 -7.14 5.85 25.20
N LEU A 29 -6.35 6.68 24.49
CA LEU A 29 -6.52 8.13 24.44
C LEU A 29 -7.82 8.56 23.75
N HIS A 30 -8.23 7.84 22.72
CA HIS A 30 -9.49 8.07 22.03
C HIS A 30 -10.69 7.73 22.92
N GLU A 31 -10.63 6.61 23.65
CA GLU A 31 -11.66 6.20 24.61
C GLU A 31 -11.78 7.20 25.78
N GLN A 32 -10.68 7.84 26.18
CA GLN A 32 -10.67 8.92 27.18
C GLN A 32 -11.36 10.20 26.70
N GLY A 33 -11.52 10.41 25.38
CA GLY A 33 -12.23 11.56 24.81
C GLY A 33 -11.58 12.91 25.16
N SER A 34 -10.24 12.97 25.19
CA SER A 34 -9.52 14.21 25.51
C SER A 34 -9.62 15.23 24.36
N PRO A 35 -10.05 16.48 24.62
CA PRO A 35 -10.14 17.52 23.58
C PRO A 35 -8.79 17.85 22.92
N ALA A 36 -7.68 17.68 23.65
CA ALA A 36 -6.35 17.88 23.11
C ALA A 36 -5.97 16.79 22.10
N PHE A 37 -6.42 15.56 22.32
CA PHE A 37 -6.21 14.47 21.38
C PHE A 37 -7.06 14.67 20.12
N ASP A 38 -8.33 15.04 20.28
CA ASP A 38 -9.23 15.33 19.15
C ASP A 38 -8.67 16.45 18.25
N ALA A 39 -8.07 17.49 18.85
CA ALA A 39 -7.40 18.56 18.11
C ALA A 39 -6.15 18.09 17.35
N ALA A 40 -5.48 17.02 17.80
CA ALA A 40 -4.28 16.47 17.18
C ALA A 40 -4.58 15.47 16.03
N ILE A 41 -5.81 14.94 15.96
CA ILE A 41 -6.25 13.95 14.95
C ILE A 41 -5.88 14.37 13.51
N PRO A 42 -6.14 15.60 13.04
CA PRO A 42 -5.84 15.99 11.66
C PRO A 42 -4.34 15.94 11.35
N MET A 43 -3.51 16.41 12.28
CA MET A 43 -2.04 16.40 12.14
C MET A 43 -1.52 14.97 12.11
N LEU A 44 -1.97 14.11 13.04
CA LEU A 44 -1.58 12.71 13.08
C LEU A 44 -1.99 11.97 11.79
N SER A 45 -3.19 12.25 11.27
CA SER A 45 -3.66 11.66 10.01
C SER A 45 -2.74 12.02 8.83
N GLN A 46 -2.30 13.28 8.72
CA GLN A 46 -1.39 13.70 7.65
C GLN A 46 -0.03 13.02 7.75
N LEU A 47 0.54 12.94 8.95
CA LEU A 47 1.83 12.29 9.18
C LEU A 47 1.78 10.80 8.84
N LEU A 48 0.72 10.10 9.24
CA LEU A 48 0.54 8.68 8.94
C LEU A 48 0.38 8.42 7.44
N LYS A 49 -0.38 9.25 6.73
CA LYS A 49 -0.52 9.15 5.27
C LYS A 49 0.83 9.32 4.57
N ALA A 50 1.64 10.29 5.00
CA ALA A 50 2.98 10.50 4.45
C ALA A 50 3.90 9.29 4.67
N GLU A 51 3.91 8.74 5.88
CA GLU A 51 4.71 7.55 6.21
C GLU A 51 4.26 6.31 5.39
N MET A 52 2.95 6.11 5.21
CA MET A 52 2.42 5.03 4.38
C MET A 52 2.90 5.15 2.93
N ALA A 53 2.79 6.34 2.33
CA ALA A 53 3.23 6.60 0.96
C ALA A 53 4.73 6.32 0.78
N GLU A 54 5.57 6.80 1.70
CA GLU A 54 7.02 6.56 1.66
C GLU A 54 7.36 5.05 1.77
N ARG A 55 6.64 4.30 2.60
CA ARG A 55 6.83 2.84 2.71
C ARG A 55 6.45 2.09 1.45
N GLU A 56 5.37 2.48 0.77
CA GLU A 56 4.99 1.90 -0.52
C GLU A 56 6.09 2.12 -1.56
N VAL A 57 6.56 3.36 -1.71
CA VAL A 57 7.67 3.71 -2.62
C VAL A 57 8.93 2.90 -2.30
N ARG A 58 9.27 2.77 -1.01
CA ARG A 58 10.43 2.00 -0.56
C ARG A 58 10.27 0.50 -0.81
N SER A 59 9.07 -0.06 -0.60
CA SER A 59 8.77 -1.46 -0.87
C SER A 59 8.91 -1.79 -2.36
N VAL A 60 8.33 -0.97 -3.25
CA VAL A 60 8.49 -1.11 -4.71
C VAL A 60 9.95 -1.04 -5.10
N SER A 61 10.68 -0.05 -4.58
CA SER A 61 12.12 0.11 -4.84
C SER A 61 12.93 -1.10 -4.37
N TYR A 62 12.59 -1.66 -3.20
CA TYR A 62 13.22 -2.86 -2.67
C TYR A 62 12.96 -4.09 -3.55
N HIS A 63 11.71 -4.32 -3.95
CA HIS A 63 11.36 -5.44 -4.83
C HIS A 63 12.06 -5.35 -6.18
N MET A 64 12.11 -4.16 -6.78
CA MET A 64 12.83 -3.92 -8.04
C MET A 64 14.33 -4.23 -7.93
N LYS A 65 14.97 -3.77 -6.83
CA LYS A 65 16.38 -4.08 -6.55
C LYS A 65 16.61 -5.58 -6.30
N ALA A 66 15.76 -6.22 -5.51
CA ALA A 66 15.86 -7.63 -5.16
C ALA A 66 15.73 -8.53 -6.41
N ALA A 67 14.85 -8.17 -7.34
CA ALA A 67 14.69 -8.84 -8.63
C ALA A 67 15.86 -8.62 -9.60
N ARG A 68 16.84 -7.78 -9.24
CA ARG A 68 17.98 -7.38 -10.09
C ARG A 68 17.54 -6.86 -11.46
N PHE A 69 16.38 -6.20 -11.54
CA PHE A 69 15.95 -5.62 -12.80
C PHE A 69 16.87 -4.45 -13.16
N PRO A 70 17.55 -4.48 -14.31
CA PRO A 70 18.60 -3.53 -14.66
C PRO A 70 18.07 -2.11 -14.92
N ALA A 71 16.76 -1.95 -15.17
CA ALA A 71 16.04 -0.69 -15.24
C ALA A 71 14.53 -0.95 -15.08
N TYR A 72 13.74 0.09 -14.78
CA TYR A 72 12.29 0.04 -14.93
C TYR A 72 11.99 -0.21 -16.42
N LYS A 73 11.67 -1.46 -16.77
CA LYS A 73 11.18 -1.84 -18.08
C LYS A 73 9.71 -2.18 -17.94
N ASP A 74 8.87 -1.33 -18.48
CA ASP A 74 7.47 -1.64 -18.70
C ASP A 74 7.30 -2.43 -20.02
N LEU A 75 6.10 -2.97 -20.25
CA LEU A 75 5.79 -3.67 -21.49
C LEU A 75 5.82 -2.75 -22.73
N SER A 76 5.82 -1.43 -22.55
CA SER A 76 5.98 -0.46 -23.64
C SER A 76 7.43 -0.34 -24.10
N GLY A 77 8.40 -0.51 -23.20
CA GLY A 77 9.84 -0.47 -23.51
C GLY A 77 10.48 -1.85 -23.76
N PHE A 78 9.69 -2.92 -23.81
CA PHE A 78 10.17 -4.26 -24.13
C PHE A 78 10.12 -4.51 -25.64
N ASP A 79 11.26 -4.88 -26.22
CA ASP A 79 11.34 -5.29 -27.63
C ASP A 79 10.95 -6.76 -27.77
N PHE A 80 9.68 -7.02 -28.10
CA PHE A 80 9.16 -8.35 -28.35
C PHE A 80 9.69 -8.97 -29.64
N ALA A 81 10.15 -8.16 -30.61
CA ALA A 81 10.71 -8.69 -31.86
C ALA A 81 12.07 -9.36 -31.62
N ALA A 82 12.78 -8.98 -30.55
CA ALA A 82 14.02 -9.60 -30.11
C ALA A 82 13.80 -10.84 -29.20
N SER A 83 12.57 -11.34 -29.06
CA SER A 83 12.22 -12.45 -28.17
C SER A 83 11.29 -13.47 -28.84
N GLU A 84 11.42 -14.75 -28.48
CA GLU A 84 10.50 -15.81 -28.93
C GLU A 84 9.16 -15.81 -28.17
N ILE A 85 8.98 -14.88 -27.22
CA ILE A 85 7.80 -14.79 -26.36
C ILE A 85 6.61 -14.22 -27.15
N ARG A 86 5.43 -14.84 -26.99
CA ARG A 86 4.18 -14.40 -27.62
C ARG A 86 3.64 -13.13 -26.95
N GLU A 87 3.92 -11.97 -27.54
CA GLU A 87 3.52 -10.65 -27.03
C GLU A 87 2.03 -10.55 -26.67
N ALA A 88 1.13 -11.02 -27.55
CA ALA A 88 -0.31 -10.95 -27.32
C ALA A 88 -0.74 -11.66 -26.01
N MET A 89 -0.12 -12.81 -25.71
CA MET A 89 -0.37 -13.56 -24.48
C MET A 89 0.16 -12.80 -23.26
N VAL A 90 1.36 -12.24 -23.34
CA VAL A 90 1.93 -11.43 -22.25
C VAL A 90 1.08 -10.20 -21.97
N ARG A 91 0.60 -9.50 -23.00
CA ARG A 91 -0.30 -8.34 -22.83
C ARG A 91 -1.65 -8.72 -22.24
N GLN A 92 -2.17 -9.90 -22.56
CA GLN A 92 -3.40 -10.42 -21.95
C GLN A 92 -3.19 -10.75 -20.46
N LEU A 93 -2.12 -11.48 -20.13
CA LEU A 93 -1.78 -11.80 -18.74
C LEU A 93 -1.51 -10.54 -17.91
N HIS A 94 -0.89 -9.52 -18.47
CA HIS A 94 -0.65 -8.25 -17.78
C HIS A 94 -1.93 -7.50 -17.39
N ARG A 95 -3.04 -7.70 -18.11
CA ARG A 95 -4.35 -7.13 -17.72
C ARG A 95 -5.02 -7.91 -16.58
N CYS A 96 -4.45 -9.06 -16.20
CA CYS A 96 -4.94 -9.93 -15.13
C CYS A 96 -6.39 -10.41 -15.29
N GLU A 97 -6.94 -10.41 -16.51
CA GLU A 97 -8.32 -10.85 -16.82
C GLU A 97 -8.59 -12.30 -16.39
N PHE A 98 -7.54 -13.14 -16.34
CA PHE A 98 -7.63 -14.52 -15.86
C PHE A 98 -7.99 -14.62 -14.36
N MET A 99 -7.67 -13.60 -13.55
CA MET A 99 -8.01 -13.60 -12.13
C MET A 99 -9.52 -13.47 -11.94
N ASP A 100 -10.17 -12.63 -12.74
CA ASP A 100 -11.63 -12.44 -12.72
C ASP A 100 -12.35 -13.67 -13.28
N ALA A 101 -11.76 -14.32 -14.29
CA ALA A 101 -12.30 -15.54 -14.91
C ALA A 101 -11.98 -16.82 -14.13
N ALA A 102 -11.16 -16.75 -13.07
CA ALA A 102 -10.62 -17.90 -12.33
C ALA A 102 -9.97 -18.97 -13.23
N GLU A 103 -9.29 -18.53 -14.29
CA GLU A 103 -8.59 -19.39 -15.24
C GLU A 103 -7.17 -19.70 -14.77
N ASN A 104 -6.70 -20.93 -15.07
CA ASN A 104 -5.33 -21.33 -14.75
C ASN A 104 -4.35 -20.81 -15.81
N VAL A 105 -3.17 -20.38 -15.36
CA VAL A 105 -2.10 -19.79 -16.19
C VAL A 105 -0.93 -20.76 -16.42
N VAL A 106 -0.94 -21.92 -15.74
CA VAL A 106 0.13 -22.95 -15.78
C VAL A 106 -0.19 -24.07 -16.76
#